data_AF-A0A8H6QHE3-F1
#
_entry.id   AF-A0A8H6QHE3-F1
#
_cell.length_a   1.000
_cell.length_b   1.000
_cell.length_c   1.000
_cell.angle_alpha   90.00
_cell.angle_beta   90.00
_cell.angle_gamma   90.00
#
_symmetry.space_group_name_H-M   'P 1'
#
loop_
_entity.id
_entity.type
_entity.pdbx_description
1 polymer ?
#
loop_
_entity_poly.entity_id
_entity_poly.type
_entity_poly.pdbx_seq_one_letter_code
_entity_poly.pdbx_strand_id
1 'polypeptide(L)'
;MKISSDRIATTLCLMAAFKAGLVSASAKQQPNFLFIMTDDQDLKLDSLSYTPLTMKHMRDKGTTFVNHFVTTALCCPSRVSLLTGRQAHNTNVTDVHPPWGGYPKFIDRGFNDDFLPVWLQQAGYDTYYTGKLMNAHSVDNYDSPHVSGFTGSDFVLDPYTYDYMNATYQRNQDPPVSYLDRHTTEVLREKAMGDGFSMLPDSSPSKDS
;
A
#
# COMPACT_ATOMS: atom_id res chain seq x y z
N MET A 1 -25.69 89.85 19.41
CA MET A 1 -25.17 90.67 18.29
C MET A 1 -24.47 89.70 17.33
N LYS A 2 -24.61 89.86 16.00
CA LYS A 2 -24.04 88.94 14.97
C LYS A 2 -22.48 88.93 15.06
N ILE A 3 -21.68 87.98 14.54
CA ILE A 3 -21.65 87.29 13.23
C ILE A 3 -21.01 85.86 13.35
N SER A 4 -21.13 85.04 12.29
CA SER A 4 -20.59 83.68 11.98
C SER A 4 -19.07 83.43 12.24
N SER A 5 -18.38 82.31 11.94
CA SER A 5 -18.56 81.13 11.04
C SER A 5 -17.52 80.03 11.41
N ASP A 6 -17.52 78.74 11.00
CA ASP A 6 -18.44 77.88 10.23
C ASP A 6 -18.16 76.36 10.47
N ARG A 7 -18.98 75.49 9.86
CA ARG A 7 -18.71 74.13 9.31
C ARG A 7 -17.92 73.07 10.11
N ILE A 8 -18.67 72.06 10.55
CA ILE A 8 -18.23 70.70 10.87
C ILE A 8 -17.73 69.98 9.60
N ALA A 9 -16.53 69.40 9.64
CA ALA A 9 -15.97 68.61 8.53
C ALA A 9 -16.38 67.13 8.63
N THR A 10 -17.36 66.72 7.83
CA THR A 10 -17.79 65.32 7.72
C THR A 10 -16.70 64.44 7.11
N THR A 11 -16.05 63.60 7.91
CA THR A 11 -15.08 62.61 7.40
C THR A 11 -15.83 61.37 6.91
N LEU A 12 -16.01 61.26 5.60
CA LEU A 12 -16.64 60.11 4.96
C LEU A 12 -15.65 58.93 4.89
N CYS A 13 -15.75 57.98 5.82
CA CYS A 13 -14.89 56.81 5.86
C CYS A 13 -15.32 55.79 4.78
N LEU A 14 -14.65 55.83 3.63
CA LEU A 14 -14.95 54.97 2.49
C LEU A 14 -14.39 53.55 2.71
N MET A 15 -15.15 52.68 3.37
CA MET A 15 -14.80 51.26 3.49
C MET A 15 -14.91 50.56 2.13
N ALA A 16 -13.80 50.53 1.39
CA ALA A 16 -13.66 49.67 0.23
C ALA A 16 -13.65 48.20 0.68
N ALA A 17 -14.78 47.51 0.50
CA ALA A 17 -14.90 46.10 0.81
C ALA A 17 -14.02 45.26 -0.12
N PHE A 18 -12.81 44.93 0.35
CA PHE A 18 -11.90 44.02 -0.34
C PHE A 18 -12.49 42.61 -0.31
N LYS A 19 -13.30 42.27 -1.31
CA LYS A 19 -13.76 40.89 -1.54
C LYS A 19 -12.54 40.06 -1.92
N ALA A 20 -11.86 39.53 -0.92
CA ALA A 20 -10.87 38.48 -1.10
C ALA A 20 -11.59 37.31 -1.77
N GLY A 21 -11.33 37.11 -3.07
CA GLY A 21 -11.77 35.93 -3.78
C GLY A 21 -11.09 34.73 -3.15
N LEU A 22 -11.82 34.02 -2.29
CA LEU A 22 -11.45 32.68 -1.86
C LEU A 22 -11.43 31.81 -3.10
N VAL A 23 -10.27 31.74 -3.76
CA VAL A 23 -9.95 30.65 -4.67
C VAL A 23 -10.04 29.39 -3.81
N SER A 24 -11.17 28.69 -3.93
CA SER A 24 -11.33 27.39 -3.30
C SER A 24 -10.30 26.50 -3.95
N ALA A 25 -9.16 26.32 -3.26
CA ALA A 25 -8.18 25.33 -3.63
C ALA A 25 -8.91 23.99 -3.56
N SER A 26 -9.24 23.43 -4.73
CA SER A 26 -9.73 22.07 -4.82
C SER A 26 -8.70 21.21 -4.09
N ALA A 27 -9.09 20.73 -2.90
CA ALA A 27 -8.22 19.91 -2.07
C ALA A 27 -7.88 18.69 -2.92
N LYS A 28 -6.63 18.64 -3.40
CA LYS A 28 -6.20 17.66 -4.39
C LYS A 28 -6.30 16.29 -3.70
N GLN A 29 -7.37 15.57 -4.02
CA GLN A 29 -7.71 14.32 -3.34
C GLN A 29 -6.50 13.38 -3.37
N GLN A 30 -6.14 12.85 -2.21
CA GLN A 30 -5.07 11.87 -2.10
C GLN A 30 -5.46 10.64 -2.93
N PRO A 31 -4.65 10.22 -3.92
CA PRO A 31 -5.01 9.12 -4.79
C PRO A 31 -4.81 7.78 -4.08
N ASN A 32 -5.76 6.86 -4.24
CA ASN A 32 -5.59 5.48 -3.77
C ASN A 32 -4.57 4.74 -4.64
N PHE A 33 -3.77 3.86 -4.01
CA PHE A 33 -2.80 3.01 -4.69
C PHE A 33 -3.22 1.55 -4.59
N LEU A 34 -3.25 0.85 -5.73
CA LEU A 34 -3.38 -0.61 -5.77
C LEU A 34 -2.09 -1.18 -6.38
N PHE A 35 -1.32 -1.89 -5.57
CA PHE A 35 -0.09 -2.54 -6.01
C PHE A 35 -0.32 -4.06 -6.11
N ILE A 36 -0.07 -4.62 -7.30
CA ILE A 36 -0.17 -6.06 -7.57
C ILE A 36 1.20 -6.55 -8.03
N MET A 37 1.69 -7.60 -7.40
CA MET A 37 2.97 -8.23 -7.73
C MET A 37 2.77 -9.74 -7.83
N THR A 38 3.31 -10.33 -8.89
CA THR A 38 3.38 -11.77 -9.11
C THR A 38 4.80 -12.25 -8.82
N ASP A 39 4.92 -13.43 -8.22
CA ASP A 39 6.23 -14.05 -7.93
C ASP A 39 6.68 -14.89 -9.12
N ASP A 40 7.98 -14.86 -9.44
CA ASP A 40 8.64 -15.58 -10.54
C ASP A 40 7.96 -15.49 -11.94
N GLN A 41 7.08 -14.50 -12.15
CA GLN A 41 6.41 -14.25 -13.43
C GLN A 41 7.40 -13.71 -14.47
N ASP A 42 7.58 -14.45 -15.56
CA ASP A 42 8.55 -14.14 -16.60
C ASP A 42 7.90 -13.86 -17.98
N LEU A 43 8.65 -13.18 -18.86
CA LEU A 43 8.24 -12.91 -20.24
C LEU A 43 8.66 -14.00 -21.24
N LYS A 44 9.50 -14.97 -20.82
CA LYS A 44 10.10 -15.98 -21.71
C LYS A 44 9.18 -17.18 -21.93
N LEU A 45 8.37 -17.53 -20.93
CA LEU A 45 7.32 -18.55 -20.98
C LEU A 45 5.94 -17.98 -21.36
N ASP A 46 5.86 -16.66 -21.67
CA ASP A 46 4.63 -15.93 -22.00
C ASP A 46 3.48 -16.17 -21.02
N SER A 47 3.81 -16.28 -19.73
CA SER A 47 2.87 -16.61 -18.66
C SER A 47 1.80 -15.53 -18.45
N LEU A 48 2.02 -14.30 -18.95
CA LEU A 48 1.03 -13.22 -18.96
C LEU A 48 -0.13 -13.46 -19.94
N SER A 49 0.07 -14.22 -21.02
CA SER A 49 -0.99 -14.55 -21.99
C SER A 49 -2.19 -15.27 -21.34
N TYR A 50 -1.93 -16.02 -20.26
CA TYR A 50 -2.91 -16.73 -19.44
C TYR A 50 -3.64 -15.84 -18.42
N THR A 51 -3.37 -14.52 -18.39
CA THR A 51 -4.04 -13.54 -17.51
C THR A 51 -4.84 -12.47 -18.28
N PRO A 52 -5.73 -12.85 -19.22
CA PRO A 52 -6.31 -11.91 -20.19
C PRO A 52 -7.10 -10.75 -19.55
N LEU A 53 -7.70 -10.95 -18.37
CA LEU A 53 -8.36 -9.87 -17.62
C LEU A 53 -7.35 -8.85 -17.08
N THR A 54 -6.23 -9.29 -16.52
CA THR A 54 -5.13 -8.40 -16.08
C THR A 54 -4.61 -7.57 -17.25
N MET A 55 -4.41 -8.20 -18.41
CA MET A 55 -3.96 -7.50 -19.62
C MET A 55 -4.98 -6.46 -20.09
N LYS A 56 -6.26 -6.82 -20.18
CA LYS A 56 -7.37 -5.93 -20.58
C LYS A 56 -7.58 -4.74 -19.63
N HIS A 57 -7.39 -4.94 -18.32
CA HIS A 57 -7.72 -3.94 -17.31
C HIS A 57 -6.52 -3.10 -16.87
N MET A 58 -5.29 -3.66 -16.86
CA MET A 58 -4.07 -2.97 -16.47
C MET A 58 -3.20 -2.54 -17.67
N ARG A 59 -2.81 -3.48 -18.55
CA ARG A 59 -1.92 -3.16 -19.68
C ARG A 59 -2.61 -2.23 -20.69
N ASP A 60 -3.79 -2.61 -21.15
CA ASP A 60 -4.48 -1.93 -22.26
C ASP A 60 -5.05 -0.55 -21.88
N LYS A 61 -5.06 -0.22 -20.57
CA LYS A 61 -5.52 1.07 -20.02
C LYS A 61 -4.42 1.84 -19.29
N GLY A 62 -3.21 1.30 -19.22
CA GLY A 62 -2.10 1.81 -18.42
C GLY A 62 -0.89 2.19 -19.27
N THR A 63 0.26 2.27 -18.60
CA THR A 63 1.57 2.48 -19.25
C THR A 63 2.43 1.24 -19.03
N THR A 64 3.01 0.70 -20.10
CA THR A 64 3.90 -0.47 -20.02
C THR A 64 5.36 -0.05 -20.04
N PHE A 65 6.10 -0.34 -18.97
CA PHE A 65 7.54 -0.14 -18.92
C PHE A 65 8.26 -1.37 -19.49
N VAL A 66 8.48 -1.38 -20.81
CA VAL A 66 9.08 -2.53 -21.54
C VAL A 66 10.51 -2.88 -21.09
N ASN A 67 11.20 -1.95 -20.43
CA ASN A 67 12.56 -2.09 -19.91
C ASN A 67 12.58 -1.97 -18.37
N HIS A 68 11.65 -2.64 -17.68
CA HIS A 68 11.63 -2.74 -16.23
C HIS A 68 12.37 -4.00 -15.77
N PHE A 69 13.38 -3.84 -14.90
CA PHE A 69 14.25 -4.92 -14.43
C PHE A 69 14.35 -4.92 -12.90
N VAL A 70 14.34 -6.12 -12.30
CA VAL A 70 14.74 -6.29 -10.90
C VAL A 70 16.26 -6.23 -10.78
N THR A 71 16.78 -5.56 -9.77
CA THR A 71 18.23 -5.38 -9.57
C THR A 71 18.90 -6.58 -8.90
N THR A 72 18.11 -7.46 -8.29
CA THR A 72 18.55 -8.77 -7.81
C THR A 72 17.41 -9.75 -8.05
N ALA A 73 17.62 -10.72 -8.94
CA ALA A 73 16.61 -11.72 -9.32
C ALA A 73 16.48 -12.84 -8.26
N LEU A 74 16.17 -12.44 -7.03
CA LEU A 74 15.94 -13.33 -5.90
C LEU A 74 14.87 -12.73 -4.99
N CYS A 75 13.92 -13.54 -4.54
CA CYS A 75 12.67 -13.11 -3.91
C CYS A 75 12.85 -12.08 -2.77
N CYS A 76 13.49 -12.43 -1.65
CA CYS A 76 13.64 -11.51 -0.51
C CYS A 76 14.49 -10.26 -0.85
N PRO A 77 15.68 -10.36 -1.48
CA PRO A 77 16.44 -9.17 -1.88
C PRO A 77 15.66 -8.22 -2.80
N SER A 78 14.92 -8.75 -3.77
CA SER A 78 14.05 -7.97 -4.66
C SER A 78 12.94 -7.25 -3.89
N ARG A 79 12.21 -7.99 -3.04
CA ARG A 79 11.08 -7.46 -2.24
C ARG A 79 11.54 -6.40 -1.23
N VAL A 80 12.65 -6.62 -0.54
CA VAL A 80 13.22 -5.60 0.36
C VAL A 80 13.68 -4.38 -0.42
N SER A 81 14.27 -4.57 -1.60
CA SER A 81 14.69 -3.43 -2.44
C SER A 81 13.51 -2.59 -2.93
N LEU A 82 12.41 -3.24 -3.32
CA LEU A 82 11.14 -2.59 -3.68
C LEU A 82 10.53 -1.83 -2.48
N LEU A 83 10.44 -2.47 -1.31
CA LEU A 83 9.76 -1.93 -0.13
C LEU A 83 10.56 -0.84 0.59
N THR A 84 11.87 -0.78 0.42
CA THR A 84 12.75 0.21 1.09
C THR A 84 13.40 1.21 0.12
N GLY A 85 13.27 1.02 -1.20
CA GLY A 85 13.94 1.84 -2.22
C GLY A 85 15.48 1.72 -2.22
N ARG A 86 16.06 0.77 -1.48
CA ARG A 86 17.51 0.57 -1.30
C ARG A 86 17.98 -0.67 -2.05
N GLN A 87 19.20 -0.66 -2.58
CA GLN A 87 19.73 -1.85 -3.28
C GLN A 87 20.15 -2.94 -2.28
N ALA A 88 20.20 -4.20 -2.72
CA ALA A 88 20.60 -5.35 -1.89
C ALA A 88 21.95 -5.14 -1.14
N HIS A 89 22.90 -4.43 -1.77
CA HIS A 89 24.20 -4.10 -1.15
C HIS A 89 24.11 -3.04 -0.03
N ASN A 90 23.02 -2.27 0.04
CA ASN A 90 22.73 -1.37 1.17
C ASN A 90 21.88 -2.06 2.22
N THR A 91 20.91 -2.89 1.81
CA THR A 91 19.98 -3.56 2.72
C THR A 91 20.67 -4.67 3.51
N ASN A 92 21.64 -5.37 2.90
CA ASN A 92 22.28 -6.59 3.40
C ASN A 92 21.28 -7.73 3.65
N VAL A 93 20.19 -7.75 2.85
CA VAL A 93 19.32 -8.92 2.65
C VAL A 93 19.69 -9.48 1.29
N THR A 94 20.39 -10.61 1.27
CA THR A 94 21.06 -11.15 0.07
C THR A 94 20.62 -12.57 -0.30
N ASP A 95 19.83 -13.21 0.55
CA ASP A 95 19.31 -14.58 0.36
C ASP A 95 17.78 -14.61 0.59
N VAL A 96 17.14 -15.74 0.33
CA VAL A 96 15.78 -16.06 0.79
C VAL A 96 15.76 -16.70 2.18
N HIS A 97 16.86 -17.32 2.62
CA HIS A 97 16.95 -18.03 3.90
C HIS A 97 17.80 -17.29 4.95
N PRO A 98 17.44 -17.38 6.25
CA PRO A 98 18.31 -16.94 7.33
C PRO A 98 19.68 -17.66 7.32
N PRO A 99 20.77 -17.03 7.79
CA PRO A 99 20.84 -15.69 8.40
C PRO A 99 21.02 -14.53 7.41
N TRP A 100 21.14 -14.82 6.11
CA TRP A 100 21.44 -13.84 5.06
C TRP A 100 20.18 -13.25 4.40
N GLY A 101 19.02 -13.80 4.73
CA GLY A 101 17.77 -13.59 4.03
C GLY A 101 16.53 -13.85 4.87
N GLY A 102 15.38 -13.73 4.21
CA GLY A 102 14.07 -13.95 4.83
C GLY A 102 13.62 -12.87 5.81
N TYR A 103 12.44 -13.06 6.37
CA TYR A 103 11.83 -12.16 7.36
C TYR A 103 12.72 -11.92 8.59
N PRO A 104 13.39 -12.93 9.21
CA PRO A 104 14.29 -12.67 10.33
C PRO A 104 15.42 -11.69 9.99
N LYS A 105 15.93 -11.71 8.75
CA LYS A 105 16.96 -10.74 8.32
C LYS A 105 16.37 -9.36 8.03
N PHE A 106 15.14 -9.27 7.54
CA PHE A 106 14.44 -7.98 7.41
C PHE A 106 14.24 -7.31 8.78
N ILE A 107 13.88 -8.09 9.80
CA ILE A 107 13.72 -7.64 11.19
C ILE A 107 15.06 -7.24 11.84
N ASP A 108 16.10 -8.08 11.75
CA ASP A 108 17.48 -7.78 12.22
C ASP A 108 18.02 -6.44 11.70
N ARG A 109 17.61 -6.05 10.50
CA ARG A 109 18.05 -4.80 9.85
C ARG A 109 17.18 -3.59 10.17
N GLY A 110 16.16 -3.74 11.02
CA GLY A 110 15.28 -2.66 11.48
C GLY A 110 14.29 -2.17 10.43
N PHE A 111 14.10 -2.88 9.32
CA PHE A 111 13.27 -2.41 8.20
C PHE A 111 11.76 -2.51 8.48
N ASN A 112 11.33 -3.21 9.54
CA ASN A 112 9.92 -3.24 9.95
C ASN A 112 9.39 -1.83 10.26
N ASP A 113 10.25 -0.93 10.74
CA ASP A 113 9.84 0.44 11.11
C ASP A 113 10.23 1.48 10.04
N ASP A 114 10.85 1.05 8.93
CA ASP A 114 11.41 1.91 7.87
C ASP A 114 11.22 1.29 6.48
N PHE A 115 9.96 1.11 6.09
CA PHE A 115 9.55 0.60 4.77
C PHE A 115 8.20 1.19 4.31
N LEU A 116 7.92 1.05 3.00
CA LEU A 116 6.83 1.72 2.29
C LEU A 116 5.45 1.78 3.01
N PRO A 117 4.92 0.68 3.61
CA PRO A 117 3.62 0.72 4.28
C PRO A 117 3.62 1.63 5.52
N VAL A 118 4.71 1.66 6.29
CA VAL A 118 4.87 2.59 7.43
C VAL A 118 4.89 4.04 6.95
N TRP A 119 5.62 4.34 5.87
CA TRP A 119 5.66 5.69 5.30
C TRP A 119 4.29 6.13 4.73
N LEU A 120 3.50 5.20 4.19
CA LEU A 120 2.14 5.46 3.74
C LEU A 120 1.18 5.74 4.90
N GLN A 121 1.25 4.98 6.00
CA GLN A 121 0.47 5.30 7.22
C GLN A 121 0.86 6.67 7.81
N GLN A 122 2.16 6.99 7.85
CA GLN A 122 2.63 8.32 8.28
C GLN A 122 2.12 9.45 7.37
N ALA A 123 1.84 9.18 6.10
CA ALA A 123 1.25 10.12 5.15
C ALA A 123 -0.30 10.18 5.19
N GLY A 124 -0.93 9.41 6.07
CA GLY A 124 -2.39 9.38 6.28
C GLY A 124 -3.16 8.37 5.42
N TYR A 125 -2.50 7.39 4.80
CA TYR A 125 -3.17 6.32 4.08
C TYR A 125 -3.47 5.11 4.98
N ASP A 126 -4.66 4.54 4.82
CA ASP A 126 -4.90 3.17 5.24
C ASP A 126 -4.18 2.19 4.30
N THR A 127 -3.54 1.19 4.91
CA THR A 127 -2.66 0.24 4.22
C THR A 127 -3.15 -1.18 4.42
N TYR A 128 -3.38 -1.88 3.30
CA TYR A 128 -3.93 -3.23 3.29
C TYR A 128 -3.03 -4.18 2.51
N TYR A 129 -2.87 -5.40 3.01
CA TYR A 129 -2.01 -6.41 2.38
C TYR A 129 -2.63 -7.80 2.40
N THR A 130 -2.47 -8.56 1.31
CA THR A 130 -2.70 -10.01 1.35
C THR A 130 -1.72 -10.77 0.47
N GLY A 131 -1.34 -11.97 0.92
CA GLY A 131 -0.41 -12.87 0.23
C GLY A 131 0.96 -12.95 0.90
N LYS A 132 1.97 -13.33 0.11
CA LYS A 132 3.34 -13.60 0.61
C LYS A 132 4.11 -12.31 0.80
N LEU A 133 4.46 -11.96 2.04
CA LEU A 133 5.36 -10.83 2.33
C LEU A 133 6.82 -11.17 1.94
N MET A 134 7.41 -12.16 2.61
CA MET A 134 8.78 -12.65 2.40
C MET A 134 8.89 -14.14 2.76
N ASN A 135 9.95 -14.82 2.28
CA ASN A 135 10.34 -16.13 2.80
C ASN A 135 10.68 -16.04 4.30
N ALA A 136 10.58 -17.17 5.01
CA ALA A 136 10.83 -17.31 6.44
C ALA A 136 9.98 -16.41 7.36
N HIS A 137 8.91 -15.79 6.83
CA HIS A 137 7.77 -15.34 7.64
C HIS A 137 6.87 -16.55 7.81
N SER A 138 6.76 -17.07 9.02
CA SER A 138 6.33 -18.45 9.29
C SER A 138 5.38 -18.55 10.47
N VAL A 139 4.72 -19.70 10.60
CA VAL A 139 3.87 -20.03 11.75
C VAL A 139 4.61 -20.03 13.09
N ASP A 140 5.95 -20.02 13.10
CA ASP A 140 6.78 -19.99 14.31
C ASP A 140 7.27 -18.57 14.69
N ASN A 141 7.08 -17.55 13.83
CA ASN A 141 7.61 -16.20 14.05
C ASN A 141 6.70 -15.04 13.58
N TYR A 142 5.43 -15.30 13.26
CA TYR A 142 4.42 -14.32 12.81
C TYR A 142 4.14 -13.19 13.82
N ASP A 143 4.52 -13.38 15.07
CA ASP A 143 4.37 -12.45 16.20
C ASP A 143 5.70 -11.95 16.77
N SER A 144 6.84 -12.29 16.15
CA SER A 144 8.18 -12.03 16.69
C SER A 144 9.09 -11.22 15.76
N PRO A 145 8.83 -9.91 15.58
CA PRO A 145 7.62 -9.18 15.93
C PRO A 145 6.52 -9.37 14.87
N HIS A 146 5.31 -8.89 15.16
CA HIS A 146 4.32 -8.63 14.11
C HIS A 146 4.84 -7.62 13.08
N VAL A 147 4.37 -7.75 11.84
CA VAL A 147 4.67 -6.82 10.75
C VAL A 147 4.02 -5.46 11.02
N SER A 148 4.79 -4.38 11.01
CA SER A 148 4.30 -3.00 11.17
C SER A 148 3.69 -2.45 9.87
N GLY A 149 3.02 -1.30 9.94
CA GLY A 149 2.69 -0.51 8.75
C GLY A 149 1.40 -0.88 7.99
N PHE A 150 0.53 -1.72 8.57
CA PHE A 150 -0.72 -2.15 7.95
C PHE A 150 -1.95 -1.86 8.84
N THR A 151 -2.97 -1.24 8.27
CA THR A 151 -4.32 -1.11 8.87
C THR A 151 -5.04 -2.46 8.89
N GLY A 152 -4.85 -3.27 7.85
CA GLY A 152 -5.31 -4.65 7.80
C GLY A 152 -4.36 -5.54 6.98
N SER A 153 -4.13 -6.77 7.42
CA SER A 153 -3.23 -7.70 6.75
C SER A 153 -3.70 -9.14 6.79
N ASP A 154 -3.33 -9.87 5.75
CA ASP A 154 -3.67 -11.28 5.52
C ASP A 154 -2.45 -11.98 4.89
N PHE A 155 -1.42 -12.23 5.69
CA PHE A 155 -0.14 -12.81 5.24
C PHE A 155 -0.22 -14.33 5.13
N VAL A 156 0.19 -14.91 3.99
CA VAL A 156 0.49 -16.35 3.92
C VAL A 156 1.84 -16.62 4.58
N LEU A 157 1.95 -17.74 5.30
CA LEU A 157 3.11 -18.08 6.12
C LEU A 157 3.78 -19.37 5.69
N ASP A 158 5.11 -19.40 5.81
CA ASP A 158 5.92 -20.61 5.68
C ASP A 158 5.58 -21.62 6.82
N PRO A 159 5.64 -22.93 6.55
CA PRO A 159 6.10 -23.57 5.31
C PRO A 159 5.08 -23.53 4.15
N TYR A 160 3.83 -23.14 4.41
CA TYR A 160 2.69 -23.31 3.50
C TYR A 160 2.61 -22.29 2.34
N THR A 161 3.48 -21.30 2.30
CA THR A 161 3.56 -20.25 1.25
C THR A 161 3.59 -20.79 -0.17
N TYR A 162 4.19 -21.97 -0.39
CA TYR A 162 4.37 -22.58 -1.72
C TYR A 162 3.42 -23.75 -1.98
N ASP A 163 2.59 -24.12 -1.01
CA ASP A 163 1.63 -25.19 -1.17
C ASP A 163 0.41 -24.70 -1.95
N TYR A 164 0.06 -25.42 -3.02
CA TYR A 164 -1.14 -25.13 -3.80
C TYR A 164 -2.43 -25.30 -2.98
N MET A 165 -2.41 -26.19 -1.97
CA MET A 165 -3.54 -26.51 -1.10
C MET A 165 -3.18 -26.26 0.37
N ASN A 166 -4.17 -26.08 1.23
CA ASN A 166 -3.99 -26.06 2.70
C ASN A 166 -3.15 -24.88 3.23
N ALA A 167 -3.05 -23.80 2.47
CA ALA A 167 -2.28 -22.61 2.84
C ALA A 167 -2.71 -22.04 4.21
N THR A 168 -1.73 -21.63 5.02
CA THR A 168 -1.94 -21.01 6.33
C THR A 168 -1.71 -19.52 6.25
N TYR A 169 -2.65 -18.75 6.80
CA TYR A 169 -2.58 -17.29 6.83
C TYR A 169 -2.72 -16.75 8.26
N GLN A 170 -1.93 -15.72 8.57
CA GLN A 170 -2.17 -14.81 9.69
C GLN A 170 -3.06 -13.67 9.20
N ARG A 171 -4.10 -13.34 9.97
CA ARG A 171 -4.86 -12.09 9.79
C ARG A 171 -4.48 -11.12 10.90
N ASN A 172 -4.04 -9.92 10.55
CA ASN A 172 -3.61 -8.88 11.49
C ASN A 172 -2.61 -9.44 12.53
N GLN A 173 -2.99 -9.45 13.81
CA GLN A 173 -2.20 -9.99 14.93
C GLN A 173 -2.79 -11.29 15.48
N ASP A 174 -3.83 -11.84 14.84
CA ASP A 174 -4.48 -13.08 15.25
C ASP A 174 -3.57 -14.30 14.97
N PRO A 175 -3.71 -15.41 15.74
CA PRO A 175 -3.01 -16.66 15.46
C PRO A 175 -3.27 -17.19 14.03
N PRO A 176 -2.29 -17.84 13.39
CA PRO A 176 -2.45 -18.36 12.03
C PRO A 176 -3.58 -19.40 11.88
N VAL A 177 -4.29 -19.34 10.75
CA VAL A 177 -5.38 -20.24 10.39
C VAL A 177 -5.06 -20.97 9.08
N SER A 178 -5.12 -22.30 9.11
CA SER A 178 -4.95 -23.17 7.93
C SER A 178 -6.26 -23.39 7.19
N TYR A 179 -6.26 -23.23 5.87
CA TYR A 179 -7.45 -23.37 5.02
C TYR A 179 -7.47 -24.74 4.34
N LEU A 180 -7.84 -25.77 5.11
CA LEU A 180 -7.82 -27.18 4.67
C LEU A 180 -8.76 -27.46 3.50
N ASP A 181 -8.30 -28.31 2.58
CA ASP A 181 -8.95 -28.71 1.33
C ASP A 181 -9.28 -27.54 0.37
N ARG A 182 -8.62 -26.39 0.55
CA ARG A 182 -8.78 -25.19 -0.29
C ARG A 182 -7.53 -24.86 -1.07
N HIS A 183 -7.71 -24.39 -2.31
CA HIS A 183 -6.60 -23.93 -3.14
C HIS A 183 -6.18 -22.50 -2.74
N THR A 184 -4.87 -22.25 -2.66
CA THR A 184 -4.30 -20.99 -2.14
C THR A 184 -4.79 -19.75 -2.90
N THR A 185 -5.02 -19.85 -4.22
CA THR A 185 -5.55 -18.74 -5.02
C THR A 185 -7.02 -18.40 -4.73
N GLU A 186 -7.83 -19.35 -4.25
CA GLU A 186 -9.21 -19.08 -3.82
C GLU A 186 -9.23 -18.32 -2.50
N VAL A 187 -8.38 -18.74 -1.56
CA VAL A 187 -8.19 -18.11 -0.25
C VAL A 187 -7.64 -16.69 -0.41
N LEU A 188 -6.63 -16.52 -1.28
CA LEU A 188 -6.09 -15.20 -1.63
C LEU A 188 -7.14 -14.29 -2.28
N ARG A 189 -7.94 -14.82 -3.22
CA ARG A 189 -9.05 -14.08 -3.85
C ARG A 189 -10.08 -13.61 -2.82
N GLU A 190 -10.45 -14.47 -1.87
CA GLU A 190 -11.40 -14.11 -0.81
C GLU A 190 -10.84 -13.08 0.15
N LYS A 191 -9.56 -13.17 0.53
CA LYS A 191 -8.89 -12.17 1.37
C LYS A 191 -8.75 -10.82 0.66
N ALA A 192 -8.50 -10.82 -0.66
CA ALA A 192 -8.45 -9.62 -1.48
C ALA A 192 -9.82 -8.96 -1.71
N MET A 193 -10.91 -9.73 -1.72
CA MET A 193 -12.28 -9.27 -2.02
C MET A 193 -13.17 -9.06 -0.78
N GLY A 194 -12.82 -9.67 0.35
CA GLY A 194 -13.64 -9.71 1.57
C GLY A 194 -13.33 -8.61 2.58
N ASP A 195 -13.60 -8.88 3.86
CA ASP A 195 -13.61 -7.91 4.97
C ASP A 195 -12.24 -7.32 5.37
N GLY A 196 -11.23 -7.43 4.51
CA GLY A 196 -10.06 -6.54 4.53
C GLY A 196 -10.28 -5.22 3.79
N PHE A 197 -11.23 -5.15 2.85
CA PHE A 197 -11.45 -3.98 1.97
C PHE A 197 -12.87 -3.39 2.03
N SER A 198 -13.81 -4.03 2.76
CA SER A 198 -15.19 -3.56 2.93
C SER A 198 -15.34 -2.28 3.78
N MET A 199 -14.22 -1.71 4.26
CA MET A 199 -14.16 -0.44 5.00
C MET A 199 -13.88 0.79 4.12
N LEU A 200 -13.70 0.65 2.79
CA LEU A 200 -13.72 1.82 1.92
C LEU A 200 -15.11 2.48 2.00
N PRO A 201 -15.23 3.75 2.41
CA PRO A 201 -16.53 4.42 2.41
C PRO A 201 -17.07 4.46 0.98
N ASP A 202 -18.35 4.09 0.82
CA ASP A 202 -18.98 4.08 -0.49
C ASP A 202 -18.92 5.49 -1.10
N SER A 203 -18.17 5.61 -2.19
CA SER A 203 -18.03 6.86 -2.93
C SER A 203 -19.18 7.08 -3.93
N SER A 204 -20.24 6.25 -3.88
CA SER A 204 -21.43 6.50 -4.67
C SER A 204 -22.10 7.81 -4.21
N PRO A 205 -22.43 8.73 -5.14
CA PRO A 205 -23.15 9.94 -4.78
C PRO A 205 -24.55 9.56 -4.27
N SER A 206 -24.90 10.07 -3.08
CA SER A 206 -26.19 9.85 -2.43
C SER A 206 -27.35 10.12 -3.40
N LYS A 207 -28.15 9.10 -3.70
CA LYS A 207 -29.32 9.19 -4.59
C LYS A 207 -30.55 9.79 -3.89
N ASP A 208 -30.34 10.91 -3.21
CA ASP A 208 -31.41 11.72 -2.62
C ASP A 208 -31.62 12.98 -3.47
N SER A 209 -32.53 12.87 -4.45
CA SER A 209 -33.11 13.97 -5.23
C SER A 209 -34.49 13.60 -5.73
#